data_AF-A0ABD0N9L8-F1
#
_entry.id   AF-A0ABD0N9L8-F1
#
_cell.length_a   1.000
_cell.length_b   1.000
_cell.length_c   1.000
_cell.angle_alpha   90.00
_cell.angle_beta   90.00
_cell.angle_gamma   90.00
#
_symmetry.space_group_name_H-M   'P 1'
#
loop_
_entity.id
_entity.type
_entity.pdbx_description
1 polymer ?
#
loop_
_entity_poly.entity_id
_entity_poly.type
_entity_poly.pdbx_seq_one_letter_code
_entity_poly.pdbx_strand_id
1 'polypeptide(L)' 'CRGKLCGFGAVCERDPADPSKGECVCKKIVCTSVVAPVCGSDSSTYSNECELEKAQCNTQRRIKAMRKGPC' A
#
# COMPACT_ATOMS: atom_id res chain seq x y z
N CYS A 1 -10.87 -0.35 -15.76
CA CYS A 1 -10.91 -0.92 -14.39
C CYS A 1 -11.83 -2.13 -14.20
N ARG A 2 -12.77 -2.45 -15.11
CA ARG A 2 -13.56 -3.69 -15.00
C ARG A 2 -12.61 -4.90 -15.17
N GLY A 3 -12.52 -5.76 -14.15
CA GLY A 3 -11.63 -6.94 -14.16
C GLY A 3 -10.15 -6.68 -13.86
N LYS A 4 -9.75 -5.46 -13.50
CA LYS A 4 -8.37 -5.14 -13.07
C LYS A 4 -8.24 -5.33 -11.56
N LEU A 5 -7.51 -6.36 -11.12
CA LEU A 5 -7.17 -6.60 -9.72
C LEU A 5 -5.88 -5.85 -9.39
N CYS A 6 -5.99 -4.67 -8.80
CA CYS A 6 -4.84 -3.93 -8.28
C CYS A 6 -4.44 -4.52 -6.92
N GLY A 7 -3.21 -5.02 -6.81
CA GLY A 7 -2.68 -5.60 -5.58
C GLY A 7 -2.11 -4.55 -4.63
N PHE A 8 -1.72 -4.99 -3.43
CA PHE A 8 -0.89 -4.20 -2.51
C PHE A 8 -1.49 -2.85 -2.07
N GLY A 9 -2.82 -2.74 -2.06
CA GLY A 9 -3.52 -1.50 -1.70
C GLY A 9 -3.61 -0.46 -2.83
N ALA A 10 -3.18 -0.81 -4.05
CA ALA A 10 -3.33 0.06 -5.21
C ALA A 10 -4.80 0.15 -5.63
N VAL A 11 -5.19 1.32 -6.13
CA VAL A 11 -6.54 1.59 -6.64
C VAL A 11 -6.46 1.72 -8.16
N CYS A 12 -7.44 1.13 -8.86
CA CYS A 12 -7.54 1.33 -10.30
C CYS A 12 -8.13 2.72 -10.58
N GLU A 13 -7.34 3.62 -11.16
CA GLU A 13 -7.79 4.92 -11.62
C GLU A 13 -7.90 4.89 -13.16
N ARG A 14 -8.99 5.46 -13.69
CA ARG A 14 -9.20 5.52 -15.16
C ARG A 14 -8.56 6.80 -15.67
N ASP A 15 -7.95 6.71 -16.85
CA ASP A 15 -7.41 7.87 -17.51
C ASP A 15 -8.58 8.81 -17.92
N PRO A 16 -8.53 10.11 -17.56
CA PRO A 16 -9.57 11.05 -17.93
C PRO A 16 -9.63 11.34 -19.44
N ALA A 17 -8.54 11.12 -20.19
CA ALA A 17 -8.49 11.27 -21.64
C ALA A 17 -8.91 9.99 -22.38
N ASP A 18 -8.68 8.80 -21.79
CA ASP A 18 -9.09 7.51 -22.36
C ASP A 18 -9.75 6.60 -21.31
N PRO A 19 -11.09 6.53 -21.24
CA PRO A 19 -11.79 5.72 -20.25
C PRO A 19 -11.59 4.20 -20.41
N SER A 20 -10.98 3.77 -21.52
CA SER A 20 -10.58 2.38 -21.78
C SER A 20 -9.28 2.02 -21.04
N LYS A 21 -8.43 3.01 -20.76
CA LYS A 21 -7.20 2.84 -20.00
C LYS A 21 -7.46 3.01 -18.52
N GLY A 22 -7.06 2.00 -17.74
CA GLY A 22 -7.09 2.04 -16.29
C GLY A 22 -5.77 1.53 -15.73
N GLU A 23 -5.15 2.35 -14.90
CA GLU A 23 -3.84 2.09 -14.30
C GLU A 23 -4.00 1.86 -12.80
N CYS A 24 -3.20 0.94 -12.25
CA CYS A 24 -3.16 0.70 -10.82
C CYS A 24 -2.23 1.73 -10.20
N VAL A 25 -2.81 2.70 -9.52
CA VAL A 25 -2.05 3.77 -8.86
C VAL A 25 -2.08 3.58 -7.36
N CYS A 26 -0.93 3.82 -6.74
CA CYS A 26 -0.86 3.96 -5.30
C CYS A 26 -1.32 5.35 -4.93
N LYS A 27 -2.58 5.45 -4.47
CA LYS A 27 -3.03 6.71 -3.90
C LYS A 27 -2.14 7.06 -2.72
N LYS A 28 -1.82 8.34 -2.58
CA LYS A 28 -1.11 8.83 -1.40
C LYS A 28 -1.96 8.51 -0.17
N ILE A 29 -1.60 7.43 0.52
CA ILE A 29 -2.26 7.05 1.77
C ILE A 29 -1.87 8.11 2.80
N VAL A 30 -2.87 8.84 3.29
CA VAL A 30 -2.70 9.81 4.37
C VAL A 30 -2.74 9.03 5.67
N CYS A 31 -1.56 8.71 6.19
CA CYS A 31 -1.44 8.03 7.47
C CYS A 31 -1.51 9.04 8.61
N THR A 32 -2.30 8.73 9.64
CA THR A 32 -2.28 9.46 10.90
C THR A 32 -0.91 9.33 11.57
N SER A 33 -0.46 10.36 12.28
CA SER A 33 0.81 10.33 13.04
C SER A 33 0.77 9.43 14.29
N VAL A 34 -0.10 8.43 14.33
CA VAL A 34 -0.11 7.40 15.37
C VAL A 34 1.17 6.59 15.24
N VAL A 35 1.98 6.60 16.28
CA VAL A 35 3.21 5.82 16.37
C VAL A 35 2.86 4.48 16.99
N ALA A 36 2.75 3.46 16.15
CA ALA A 36 2.41 2.09 16.54
C ALA A 36 3.26 1.13 15.70
N PRO A 37 4.57 1.00 16.02
CA PRO A 37 5.50 0.33 15.14
C PRO A 37 5.09 -1.12 14.87
N VAL A 38 5.31 -1.61 13.66
CA VAL A 38 5.01 -2.99 13.25
C VAL A 38 6.18 -3.58 12.48
N CYS A 39 6.45 -4.85 12.73
CA CYS A 39 7.46 -5.63 12.02
C CYS A 39 6.85 -6.22 10.76
N GLY A 40 7.34 -5.83 9.59
CA GLY A 40 6.92 -6.37 8.31
C GLY A 40 7.55 -7.72 7.99
N SER A 41 6.93 -8.48 7.08
CA SER A 41 7.45 -9.76 6.57
C SER A 41 8.71 -9.61 5.73
N ASP A 42 9.07 -8.38 5.40
CA ASP A 42 10.31 -7.99 4.74
C ASP A 42 11.42 -7.66 5.74
N SER A 43 11.23 -7.98 7.03
CA SER A 43 12.14 -7.66 8.15
C SER A 43 12.36 -6.16 8.39
N SER A 44 11.52 -5.30 7.82
CA SER A 44 11.55 -3.86 8.05
C SER A 44 10.57 -3.45 9.14
N THR A 45 10.97 -2.49 9.97
CA THR A 45 10.07 -1.85 10.94
C THR A 45 9.37 -0.66 10.29
N TYR A 46 8.03 -0.65 10.37
CA TYR A 46 7.19 0.44 9.89
C TYR A 46 6.61 1.21 11.07
N SER A 47 6.51 2.54 10.94
CA SER A 47 6.02 3.43 12.03
C SER A 47 4.60 3.09 12.48
N ASN A 48 3.76 2.59 11.57
CA ASN A 48 2.43 2.06 11.83
C ASN A 48 1.97 1.15 10.68
N GLU A 49 0.83 0.50 10.87
CA GLU A 49 0.22 -0.40 9.87
C GLU A 49 -0.12 0.33 8.56
N CYS A 50 -0.53 1.60 8.63
CA CYS A 50 -0.79 2.41 7.45
C CYS A 50 0.48 2.69 6.62
N GLU A 51 1.61 3.00 7.27
CA GLU A 51 2.90 3.17 6.59
C GLU A 51 3.39 1.85 5.99
N LEU A 52 3.09 0.71 6.63
CA LEU A 52 3.36 -0.61 6.07
C LEU A 52 2.52 -0.83 4.79
N GLU A 53 1.22 -0.57 4.79
CA GLU A 53 0.37 -0.65 3.59
C GLU A 53 0.81 0.31 2.47
N LYS A 54 1.19 1.53 2.84
CA LYS A 54 1.72 2.52 1.90
C LYS A 54 3.02 2.04 1.27
N ALA A 55 3.92 1.46 2.06
CA ALA A 55 5.14 0.87 1.56
C ALA A 55 4.87 -0.34 0.66
N GLN A 56 3.90 -1.20 1.00
CA GLN A 56 3.47 -2.32 0.14
C GLN A 56 3.08 -1.83 -1.24
N CYS A 57 2.25 -0.78 -1.31
CA CYS A 57 1.81 -0.22 -2.56
C CYS A 57 2.98 0.37 -3.35
N ASN A 58 3.75 1.26 -2.71
CA ASN A 58 4.85 1.99 -3.36
C ASN A 58 5.97 1.06 -3.86
N THR A 59 6.26 -0.01 -3.12
CA THR A 59 7.29 -0.98 -3.48
C THR A 59 6.76 -2.13 -4.34
N GLN A 60 5.45 -2.20 -4.56
CA GLN A 60 4.76 -3.32 -5.24
C GLN A 60 5.12 -4.67 -4.62
N ARG A 61 5.26 -4.71 -3.28
CA ARG A 61 5.62 -5.92 -2.52
C ARG A 61 4.51 -6.29 -1.54
N ARG A 62 4.32 -7.60 -1.35
CA ARG A 62 3.42 -8.12 -0.31
C ARG A 62 4.18 -8.12 1.02
N ILE A 63 3.90 -7.13 1.86
CA ILE A 63 4.51 -7.00 3.18
C ILE A 63 3.41 -7.23 4.19
N LYS A 64 3.46 -8.33 4.91
CA LYS A 64 2.49 -8.61 5.97
C LYS A 64 3.05 -8.14 7.30
N ALA A 65 2.24 -7.51 8.14
CA ALA A 65 2.65 -7.30 9.53
C ALA A 65 2.80 -8.67 10.21
N MET A 66 4.04 -9.03 10.58
CA MET A 66 4.33 -10.26 11.30
C MET A 66 4.04 -10.10 12.78
N ARG A 67 4.45 -8.96 13.37
CA ARG A 67 4.31 -8.70 14.79
C ARG A 67 4.08 -7.21 15.05
N LYS A 68 3.35 -6.92 16.13
CA LYS A 68 3.26 -5.57 16.70
C LYS A 68 4.57 -5.24 17.43
N GLY A 69 5.05 -4.02 17.28
CA GLY A 69 6.38 -3.58 17.71
C GLY A 69 7.43 -3.69 16.60
N PRO A 70 8.65 -3.16 16.84
CA PRO A 70 9.74 -3.24 15.89
C PRO A 70 10.18 -4.69 15.61
N CYS A 71 10.67 -4.93 14.40
CA CYS A 71 11.73 -5.91 14.15
C CYS A 71 13.00 -5.39 14.85
#